data_AF-A0A7X7XNK3-F1
#
_entry.id   AF-A0A7X7XNK3-F1
#
_cell.length_a   1.000
_cell.length_b   1.000
_cell.length_c   1.000
_cell.angle_alpha   90.00
_cell.angle_beta   90.00
_cell.angle_gamma   90.00
#
_symmetry.space_group_name_H-M   'P 1'
#
loop_
_entity.id
_entity.type
_entity.pdbx_description
1 polymer ?
#
loop_
_entity_poly.entity_id
_entity_poly.type
_entity_poly.pdbx_seq_one_letter_code
_entity_poly.pdbx_strand_id
1 'polypeptide(L)'
;MAHRLVALACCLALAGCAPTPTASPTPTPTGGPTASVTATTVPSTSAPTTATPGAPGTPGPTATPWVDAQRHAAFVKAARKVDGRLVLDLDLVLFLTGPEAEDAAEADGAEPPPNDFYIVNDSPRVRTLPVAADAPLTVVMDVNAALVPEGMSMPLGVWTAALDGPHGEALRSTPYWVTVTDGTITAISQQYVP
;
A
#
# COMPACT_ATOMS: atom_id res chain seq x y z
N MET A 1 28.30 -21.95 -42.51
CA MET A 1 27.60 -20.64 -42.68
C MET A 1 28.05 -19.74 -41.57
N ALA A 2 28.70 -18.63 -41.94
CA ALA A 2 29.36 -17.70 -41.02
C ALA A 2 28.32 -16.88 -40.24
N HIS A 3 28.54 -16.69 -38.94
CA HIS A 3 27.93 -15.61 -38.17
C HIS A 3 28.99 -14.57 -37.87
N ARG A 4 28.77 -13.38 -38.45
CA ARG A 4 29.61 -12.20 -38.30
C ARG A 4 29.27 -11.49 -36.99
N LEU A 5 30.34 -11.18 -36.25
CA LEU A 5 30.53 -10.11 -35.26
C LEU A 5 29.58 -8.91 -35.40
N VAL A 6 29.13 -8.34 -34.27
CA VAL A 6 29.37 -6.93 -33.91
C VAL A 6 29.47 -6.82 -32.39
N ALA A 7 30.68 -6.55 -31.90
CA ALA A 7 30.94 -6.04 -30.56
C ALA A 7 30.88 -4.50 -30.63
N LEU A 8 30.15 -3.86 -29.72
CA LEU A 8 30.17 -2.41 -29.55
C LEU A 8 30.89 -2.08 -28.24
N ALA A 9 32.06 -1.46 -28.40
CA ALA A 9 32.94 -1.05 -27.34
C ALA A 9 32.71 0.42 -26.95
N CYS A 10 32.78 0.68 -25.65
CA CYS A 10 33.51 1.76 -24.99
C CYS A 10 33.38 3.19 -25.53
N CYS A 11 32.84 4.10 -24.72
CA CYS A 11 33.41 5.43 -24.55
C CYS A 11 33.31 5.89 -23.09
N LEU A 12 34.43 6.42 -22.62
CA LEU A 12 34.76 6.83 -21.27
C LEU A 12 34.61 8.37 -21.17
N ALA A 13 34.24 8.83 -19.96
CA ALA A 13 34.89 9.92 -19.22
C ALA A 13 34.31 11.36 -19.19
N LEU A 14 34.44 11.91 -17.96
CA LEU A 14 34.77 13.29 -17.51
C LEU A 14 33.65 14.26 -17.07
N ALA A 15 33.52 14.35 -15.73
CA ALA A 15 33.67 15.52 -14.85
C ALA A 15 33.35 16.96 -15.35
N GLY A 16 32.64 17.75 -14.52
CA GLY A 16 32.75 19.23 -14.57
C GLY A 16 31.72 20.05 -13.78
N CYS A 17 32.13 20.50 -12.58
CA CYS A 17 31.82 21.74 -11.83
C CYS A 17 30.38 22.31 -11.67
N ALA A 18 29.97 22.41 -10.40
CA ALA A 18 29.01 23.38 -9.88
C ALA A 18 29.56 24.82 -9.86
N PRO A 19 28.68 25.84 -9.85
CA PRO A 19 28.78 26.86 -8.81
C PRO A 19 27.43 27.38 -8.28
N THR A 20 27.31 27.48 -6.94
CA THR A 20 26.59 28.52 -6.18
C THR A 20 27.66 29.45 -5.55
N PRO A 21 27.41 30.70 -5.10
CA PRO A 21 26.13 31.35 -4.70
C PRO A 21 25.98 32.82 -5.18
N THR A 22 24.81 33.45 -4.98
CA THR A 22 24.72 34.92 -4.80
C THR A 22 23.50 35.28 -3.97
N ALA A 23 23.74 36.00 -2.88
CA ALA A 23 22.77 36.57 -1.95
C ALA A 23 22.58 38.09 -2.19
N SER A 24 21.58 38.65 -1.49
CA SER A 24 21.27 40.08 -1.18
C SER A 24 20.16 40.76 -1.99
N PRO A 25 19.48 41.80 -1.43
CA PRO A 25 19.33 42.20 -0.02
C PRO A 25 17.87 42.52 0.42
N THR A 26 17.68 42.58 1.75
CA THR A 26 16.52 43.14 2.48
C THR A 26 16.48 44.68 2.40
N PRO A 27 15.28 45.29 2.39
CA PRO A 27 15.10 46.60 3.01
C PRO A 27 14.14 46.58 4.23
N THR A 28 14.62 47.19 5.30
CA THR A 28 13.90 47.62 6.51
C THR A 28 13.02 48.84 6.20
N PRO A 29 11.89 49.02 6.90
CA PRO A 29 11.63 50.34 7.46
C PRO A 29 11.24 50.34 8.95
N THR A 30 11.82 51.34 9.61
CA THR A 30 11.69 51.78 11.00
C THR A 30 10.45 52.65 11.21
N GLY A 31 9.78 52.53 12.37
CA GLY A 31 9.00 53.63 12.96
C GLY A 31 7.76 53.23 13.78
N GLY A 32 7.85 53.34 15.12
CA GLY A 32 6.68 53.43 16.03
C GLY A 32 5.97 54.79 15.95
N PRO A 33 4.95 55.12 16.77
CA PRO A 33 4.96 54.96 18.23
C PRO A 33 3.64 54.53 18.94
N THR A 34 3.82 54.12 20.19
CA THR A 34 2.99 54.22 21.41
C THR A 34 1.50 54.63 21.34
N ALA A 35 0.62 53.77 21.88
CA ALA A 35 -0.47 54.18 22.76
C ALA A 35 -0.87 53.05 23.73
N SER A 36 -0.90 53.38 25.02
CA SER A 36 -1.30 52.56 26.17
C SER A 36 -2.77 52.83 26.49
N VAL A 37 -3.58 51.80 26.76
CA VAL A 37 -4.86 51.93 27.48
C VAL A 37 -5.01 50.72 28.42
N THR A 38 -5.24 51.01 29.69
CA THR A 38 -5.44 50.06 30.79
C THR A 38 -6.91 50.06 31.24
N ALA A 39 -7.32 48.93 31.84
CA ALA A 39 -8.44 48.70 32.78
C ALA A 39 -9.86 48.51 32.18
N THR A 40 -10.78 47.68 32.69
CA THR A 40 -10.88 46.69 33.80
C THR A 40 -12.31 46.13 33.75
N THR A 41 -12.56 44.81 33.88
CA THR A 41 -13.61 44.20 34.76
C THR A 41 -13.61 42.64 34.72
N VAL A 42 -14.15 42.04 35.79
CA VAL A 42 -13.80 40.75 36.44
C VAL A 42 -14.80 39.60 36.08
N PRO A 43 -14.80 38.42 36.75
CA PRO A 43 -14.54 37.09 36.17
C PRO A 43 -15.79 36.24 35.88
N SER A 44 -15.64 35.12 35.18
CA SER A 44 -16.58 34.00 35.24
C SER A 44 -15.83 32.68 35.33
N THR A 45 -15.84 32.14 36.54
CA THR A 45 -15.39 30.81 36.91
C THR A 45 -16.31 29.78 36.26
N SER A 46 -15.83 29.07 35.25
CA SER A 46 -16.32 27.74 34.89
C SER A 46 -15.24 26.74 35.29
N ALA A 47 -15.60 25.83 36.18
CA ALA A 47 -14.71 24.77 36.66
C ALA A 47 -14.24 23.88 35.49
N PRO A 48 -12.96 23.48 35.43
CA PRO A 48 -12.54 22.42 34.54
C PRO A 48 -13.08 21.10 35.10
N THR A 49 -14.00 20.48 34.38
CA THR A 49 -14.36 19.09 34.58
C THR A 49 -13.09 18.27 34.35
N THR A 50 -12.57 17.65 35.41
CA THR A 50 -11.48 16.68 35.35
C THR A 50 -11.95 15.49 34.52
N ALA A 51 -11.67 15.50 33.22
CA ALA A 51 -11.73 14.30 32.42
C ALA A 51 -10.62 13.38 32.91
N THR A 52 -11.00 12.27 33.52
CA THR A 52 -10.09 11.13 33.74
C THR A 52 -9.44 10.79 32.40
N PRO A 53 -8.10 10.77 32.29
CA PRO A 53 -7.45 10.21 31.11
C PRO A 53 -7.89 8.75 30.99
N GLY A 54 -8.73 8.46 29.99
CA GLY A 54 -8.91 7.10 29.52
C GLY A 54 -7.54 6.59 29.12
N ALA A 55 -7.20 5.38 29.56
CA ALA A 55 -5.99 4.70 29.13
C ALA A 55 -5.89 4.79 27.59
N PRO A 56 -4.70 5.09 27.03
CA PRO A 56 -4.51 4.94 25.60
C PRO A 56 -4.83 3.50 25.25
N GLY A 57 -5.92 3.27 24.53
CA GLY A 57 -6.12 2.00 23.84
C GLY A 57 -4.91 1.81 22.95
N THR A 58 -4.21 0.67 23.09
CA THR A 58 -3.19 0.27 22.13
C THR A 58 -3.83 0.34 20.74
N PRO A 59 -3.31 1.14 19.81
CA PRO A 59 -3.84 1.15 18.45
C PRO A 59 -3.73 -0.27 17.90
N GLY A 60 -4.86 -0.87 17.51
CA GLY A 60 -4.86 -2.14 16.78
C GLY A 60 -4.02 -2.04 15.51
N PRO A 61 -3.56 -3.17 14.94
CA PRO A 61 -2.75 -3.18 13.74
C PRO A 61 -3.54 -2.57 12.58
N THR A 62 -3.29 -1.30 12.30
CA THR A 62 -3.91 -0.60 11.18
C THR A 62 -3.20 -1.02 9.90
N ALA A 63 -3.98 -1.27 8.83
CA ALA A 63 -3.44 -1.55 7.50
C ALA A 63 -2.29 -0.58 7.15
N THR A 64 -1.12 -1.15 6.85
CA THR A 64 0.12 -0.42 6.61
C THR A 64 -0.08 0.65 5.55
N PRO A 65 0.44 1.88 5.71
CA PRO A 65 0.42 2.85 4.62
C PRO A 65 1.11 2.25 3.39
N TRP A 66 0.62 2.59 2.20
CA TRP A 66 1.20 2.14 0.94
C TRP A 66 2.68 2.53 0.86
N VAL A 67 3.58 1.55 0.82
CA VAL A 67 5.02 1.77 0.65
C VAL A 67 5.46 1.16 -0.68
N ASP A 68 6.09 1.98 -1.52
CA ASP A 68 6.71 1.50 -2.76
C ASP A 68 7.85 0.51 -2.47
N ALA A 69 8.07 -0.42 -3.39
CA ALA A 69 9.02 -1.53 -3.29
C ALA A 69 8.75 -2.54 -2.16
N GLN A 70 7.51 -2.64 -1.67
CA GLN A 70 7.08 -3.65 -0.70
C GLN A 70 6.00 -4.58 -1.26
N ARG A 71 5.90 -5.77 -0.65
CA ARG A 71 4.87 -6.77 -0.92
C ARG A 71 3.69 -6.51 0.01
N HIS A 72 2.50 -6.32 -0.55
CA HIS A 72 1.27 -6.02 0.18
C HIS A 72 0.23 -7.12 -0.04
N ALA A 73 -0.50 -7.51 1.01
CA ALA A 73 -1.67 -8.38 0.86
C ALA A 73 -2.90 -7.53 0.50
N ALA A 74 -3.69 -7.99 -0.44
CA ALA A 74 -4.92 -7.31 -0.85
C ALA A 74 -5.94 -8.27 -1.45
N PHE A 75 -7.22 -7.93 -1.32
CA PHE A 75 -8.27 -8.51 -2.14
C PHE A 75 -8.39 -7.75 -3.46
N VAL A 76 -8.59 -8.48 -4.56
CA VAL A 76 -8.79 -7.88 -5.89
C VAL A 76 -10.27 -7.57 -6.07
N LYS A 77 -10.64 -6.30 -6.01
CA LYS A 77 -12.04 -5.84 -6.13
C LYS A 77 -12.47 -5.70 -7.59
N ALA A 78 -11.56 -5.26 -8.46
CA ALA A 78 -11.80 -5.16 -9.89
C ALA A 78 -10.51 -5.28 -10.69
N ALA A 79 -10.63 -5.74 -11.93
CA ALA A 79 -9.60 -5.70 -12.94
C ALA A 79 -10.19 -5.07 -14.21
N ARG A 80 -9.54 -4.06 -14.76
CA ARG A 80 -10.03 -3.38 -15.97
C ARG A 80 -8.89 -2.93 -16.86
N LYS A 81 -9.18 -2.77 -18.15
CA LYS A 81 -8.26 -2.12 -19.10
C LYS A 81 -8.55 -0.63 -19.18
N VAL A 82 -7.53 0.20 -18.97
CA VAL A 82 -7.56 1.65 -19.18
C VAL A 82 -6.44 1.98 -20.14
N ASP A 83 -6.76 2.57 -21.31
CA ASP A 83 -5.80 2.89 -22.37
C ASP A 83 -4.89 1.70 -22.77
N GLY A 84 -5.48 0.51 -22.82
CA GLY A 84 -4.78 -0.73 -23.16
C GLY A 84 -3.91 -1.33 -22.04
N ARG A 85 -3.82 -0.68 -20.88
CA ARG A 85 -3.07 -1.15 -19.70
C ARG A 85 -4.01 -1.80 -18.71
N LEU A 86 -3.58 -2.89 -18.08
CA LEU A 86 -4.31 -3.50 -16.98
C LEU A 86 -4.19 -2.63 -15.73
N VAL A 87 -5.31 -2.38 -15.07
CA VAL A 87 -5.42 -1.64 -13.82
C VAL A 87 -6.25 -2.48 -12.84
N LEU A 88 -5.75 -2.63 -11.62
CA LEU A 88 -6.45 -3.33 -10.53
C LEU A 88 -6.95 -2.36 -9.48
N ASP A 89 -8.14 -2.64 -8.96
CA ASP A 89 -8.64 -2.06 -7.72
C ASP A 89 -8.38 -3.07 -6.59
N LEU A 90 -7.56 -2.67 -5.63
CA LEU A 90 -7.06 -3.49 -4.54
C LEU A 90 -7.59 -2.97 -3.21
N ASP A 91 -8.18 -3.86 -2.41
CA ASP A 91 -8.54 -3.58 -1.03
C ASP A 91 -7.46 -4.16 -0.12
N LEU A 92 -6.64 -3.29 0.47
CA LEU A 92 -5.47 -3.72 1.23
C LEU A 92 -5.88 -4.33 2.56
N VAL A 93 -5.22 -5.42 2.91
CA VAL A 93 -5.41 -6.12 4.16
C VAL A 93 -4.07 -6.38 4.83
N LEU A 94 -4.09 -6.59 6.14
CA LEU A 94 -2.97 -7.21 6.83
C LEU A 94 -3.19 -8.71 6.85
N PHE A 95 -2.23 -9.46 6.33
CA PHE A 95 -2.18 -10.90 6.51
C PHE A 95 -1.18 -11.18 7.62
N LEU A 96 -1.67 -11.35 8.84
CA LEU A 96 -0.87 -11.58 10.04
C LEU A 96 -0.70 -13.07 10.27
N THR A 97 0.41 -13.46 10.89
CA THR A 97 0.69 -14.87 11.24
C THR A 97 1.31 -14.99 12.62
N GLY A 98 1.13 -16.14 13.27
CA GLY A 98 1.74 -16.43 14.58
C GLY A 98 1.23 -15.46 15.67
N PRO A 99 2.10 -14.98 16.58
CA PRO A 99 1.66 -14.13 17.70
C PRO A 99 0.91 -12.88 17.29
N GLU A 100 1.30 -12.24 16.18
CA GLU A 100 0.60 -11.05 15.68
C GLU A 100 -0.84 -11.36 15.22
N ALA A 101 -1.07 -12.58 14.71
CA ALA A 101 -2.40 -13.03 14.33
C ALA A 101 -3.25 -13.35 15.57
N GLU A 102 -2.67 -13.96 16.60
CA GLU A 102 -3.33 -14.22 17.87
C GLU A 102 -3.74 -12.91 18.56
N ASP A 103 -2.80 -11.96 18.67
CA ASP A 103 -3.04 -10.65 19.28
C ASP A 103 -4.15 -9.88 18.55
N ALA A 104 -4.14 -9.91 17.21
CA ALA A 104 -5.16 -9.25 16.40
C ALA A 104 -6.52 -9.94 16.51
N ALA A 105 -6.56 -11.28 16.53
CA ALA A 105 -7.78 -12.04 16.74
C ALA A 105 -8.38 -11.76 18.12
N GLU A 106 -7.56 -11.73 19.18
CA GLU A 106 -7.98 -11.39 20.54
C GLU A 106 -8.54 -9.96 20.60
N ALA A 107 -7.86 -9.00 19.96
CA ALA A 107 -8.31 -7.60 19.90
C ALA A 107 -9.69 -7.45 19.23
N ASP A 108 -9.98 -8.28 18.22
CA ASP A 108 -11.27 -8.33 17.54
C ASP A 108 -12.33 -9.17 18.27
N GLY A 109 -11.97 -9.81 19.39
CA GLY A 109 -12.83 -10.72 20.14
C GLY A 109 -13.11 -12.04 19.40
N ALA A 110 -12.23 -12.41 18.48
CA ALA A 110 -12.25 -13.69 17.80
C ALA A 110 -11.50 -14.76 18.60
N GLU A 111 -11.86 -16.02 18.38
CA GLU A 111 -11.08 -17.15 18.89
C GLU A 111 -9.70 -17.19 18.20
N PRO A 112 -8.66 -17.74 18.86
CA PRO A 112 -7.36 -17.94 18.24
C PRO A 112 -7.47 -18.64 16.88
N PRO A 113 -6.81 -18.12 15.83
CA PRO A 113 -7.00 -18.63 14.48
C PRO A 113 -6.47 -20.07 14.36
N PRO A 114 -7.28 -21.03 13.86
CA PRO A 114 -6.90 -22.45 13.86
C PRO A 114 -5.75 -22.79 12.91
N ASN A 115 -5.42 -21.89 11.98
CA ASN A 115 -4.37 -22.06 10.97
C ASN A 115 -3.25 -21.00 11.14
N ASP A 116 -3.12 -20.42 12.34
CA ASP A 116 -2.08 -19.45 12.73
C ASP A 116 -2.01 -18.18 11.84
N PHE A 117 -3.09 -17.81 11.16
CA PHE A 117 -3.17 -16.57 10.40
C PHE A 117 -4.45 -15.81 10.71
N TYR A 118 -4.38 -14.48 10.64
CA TYR A 118 -5.52 -13.60 10.81
C TYR A 118 -5.46 -12.48 9.78
N ILE A 119 -6.59 -12.21 9.10
CA ILE A 119 -6.67 -11.19 8.06
C ILE A 119 -7.44 -9.99 8.60
N VAL A 120 -6.75 -8.86 8.76
CA VAL A 120 -7.35 -7.63 9.26
C VAL A 120 -7.65 -6.69 8.09
N ASN A 121 -8.88 -6.17 8.05
CA ASN A 121 -9.32 -5.15 7.09
C ASN A 121 -10.09 -4.01 7.78
N ASP A 122 -9.44 -3.34 8.72
CA ASP A 122 -10.04 -2.24 9.50
C ASP A 122 -10.26 -0.96 8.69
N SER A 123 -9.65 -0.87 7.51
CA SER A 123 -9.77 0.29 6.63
C SER A 123 -9.88 -0.18 5.18
N PRO A 124 -11.11 -0.38 4.63
CA PRO A 124 -11.34 -0.90 3.29
C PRO A 124 -11.05 0.14 2.20
N ARG A 125 -9.83 0.67 2.20
CA ARG A 125 -9.37 1.68 1.24
C ARG A 125 -8.94 0.98 -0.03
N VAL A 126 -9.77 1.16 -1.06
CA VAL A 126 -9.45 0.70 -2.40
C VAL A 126 -8.33 1.56 -3.01
N ARG A 127 -7.30 0.89 -3.52
CA ARG A 127 -6.18 1.47 -4.28
C ARG A 127 -6.26 1.02 -5.73
N THR A 128 -6.21 1.97 -6.65
CA THR A 128 -6.22 1.71 -8.09
C THR A 128 -4.82 1.84 -8.63
N LEU A 129 -4.26 0.76 -9.19
CA LEU A 129 -2.87 0.74 -9.67
C LEU A 129 -2.73 0.05 -11.02
N PRO A 130 -1.86 0.56 -11.91
CA PRO A 130 -1.51 -0.14 -13.13
C PRO A 130 -0.68 -1.39 -12.84
N VAL A 131 -0.81 -2.38 -13.71
CA VAL A 131 0.00 -3.61 -13.71
C VAL A 131 0.99 -3.55 -14.87
N ALA A 132 2.26 -3.87 -14.60
CA ALA A 132 3.25 -4.06 -15.64
C ALA A 132 2.82 -5.19 -16.59
N ALA A 133 2.99 -5.01 -17.89
CA ALA A 133 2.46 -5.93 -18.90
C ALA A 133 3.06 -7.34 -18.80
N ASP A 134 4.26 -7.44 -18.28
CA ASP A 134 5.07 -8.64 -18.06
C ASP A 134 5.12 -9.08 -16.59
N ALA A 135 4.31 -8.48 -15.70
CA ALA A 135 4.25 -8.88 -14.31
C ALA A 135 3.90 -10.37 -14.19
N PRO A 136 4.77 -11.21 -13.58
CA PRO A 136 4.44 -12.60 -13.35
C PRO A 136 3.25 -12.70 -12.40
N LEU A 137 2.36 -13.64 -12.72
CA LEU A 137 1.26 -14.04 -11.87
C LEU A 137 1.38 -15.54 -11.57
N THR A 138 1.39 -15.86 -10.29
CA THR A 138 1.29 -17.24 -9.80
C THR A 138 0.02 -17.39 -8.97
N VAL A 139 -0.77 -18.42 -9.23
CA VAL A 139 -2.02 -18.69 -8.51
C VAL A 139 -1.99 -20.09 -7.93
N VAL A 140 -2.71 -20.30 -6.84
CA VAL A 140 -2.93 -21.63 -6.23
C VAL A 140 -4.33 -22.15 -6.53
N MET A 141 -5.15 -21.39 -7.26
CA MET A 141 -6.45 -21.83 -7.76
C MET A 141 -6.50 -21.63 -9.27
N ASP A 142 -7.04 -22.61 -9.99
CA ASP A 142 -7.27 -22.49 -11.43
C ASP A 142 -8.47 -21.56 -11.73
N VAL A 143 -8.81 -21.41 -13.02
CA VAL A 143 -9.94 -20.57 -13.46
C VAL A 143 -11.31 -21.07 -12.98
N ASN A 144 -11.40 -22.31 -12.51
CA ASN A 144 -12.60 -22.92 -11.94
C ASN A 144 -12.60 -22.88 -10.41
N ALA A 145 -11.69 -22.12 -9.81
CA ALA A 145 -11.45 -22.09 -8.37
C ALA A 145 -11.04 -23.44 -7.77
N ALA A 146 -10.50 -24.37 -8.58
CA ALA A 146 -9.97 -25.62 -8.08
C ALA A 146 -8.53 -25.44 -7.56
N LEU A 147 -8.23 -25.99 -6.39
CA LEU A 147 -6.91 -25.88 -5.76
C LEU A 147 -5.84 -26.60 -6.59
N VAL A 148 -4.72 -25.89 -6.80
CA VAL A 148 -3.47 -26.36 -7.40
C VAL A 148 -2.36 -26.13 -6.36
N PRO A 149 -2.08 -27.10 -5.47
CA PRO A 149 -1.20 -26.90 -4.30
C PRO A 149 0.21 -26.46 -4.65
N GLU A 150 0.74 -26.94 -5.79
CA GLU A 150 2.08 -26.61 -6.28
C GLU A 150 2.19 -25.16 -6.79
N GLY A 151 1.05 -24.48 -6.94
CA GLY A 151 0.92 -23.23 -7.67
C GLY A 151 1.06 -23.41 -9.18
N MET A 152 0.56 -22.44 -9.93
CA MET A 152 0.72 -22.38 -11.38
C MET A 152 0.93 -20.95 -11.86
N SER A 153 1.78 -20.77 -12.88
CA SER A 153 1.85 -19.49 -13.58
C SER A 153 0.62 -19.34 -14.47
N MET A 154 -0.02 -18.17 -14.41
CA MET A 154 -1.21 -17.87 -15.19
C MET A 154 -1.02 -16.55 -15.96
N PRO A 155 -1.32 -16.51 -17.27
CA PRO A 155 -1.31 -15.25 -18.00
C PRO A 155 -2.32 -14.25 -17.40
N LEU A 156 -1.92 -12.99 -17.22
CA LEU A 156 -2.78 -11.94 -16.67
C LEU A 156 -4.13 -11.82 -17.39
N GLY A 157 -4.15 -11.98 -18.72
CA GLY A 157 -5.38 -11.95 -19.51
C GLY A 157 -6.35 -13.10 -19.20
N VAL A 158 -5.82 -14.29 -18.91
CA VAL A 158 -6.64 -15.47 -18.54
C VAL A 158 -7.20 -15.27 -17.13
N TRP A 159 -6.35 -14.86 -16.20
CA TRP A 159 -6.76 -14.60 -14.82
C TRP A 159 -7.82 -13.49 -14.72
N THR A 160 -7.62 -12.37 -15.41
CA THR A 160 -8.60 -11.27 -15.39
C THR A 160 -9.95 -11.68 -15.99
N ALA A 161 -9.96 -12.51 -17.05
CA ALA A 161 -11.20 -13.09 -17.56
C ALA A 161 -11.86 -14.04 -16.54
N ALA A 162 -11.08 -14.79 -15.77
CA ALA A 162 -11.60 -15.68 -14.72
C ALA A 162 -12.21 -14.90 -13.55
N LEU A 163 -11.63 -13.75 -13.17
CA LEU A 163 -12.18 -12.86 -12.14
C LEU A 163 -13.58 -12.34 -12.48
N ASP A 164 -13.92 -12.24 -13.77
CA ASP A 164 -15.25 -11.83 -14.25
C ASP A 164 -16.15 -13.04 -14.61
N GLY A 165 -15.62 -14.25 -14.48
CA GLY A 165 -16.31 -15.50 -14.79
C GLY A 165 -17.16 -16.04 -13.64
N PRO A 166 -17.78 -17.23 -13.82
CA PRO A 166 -18.67 -17.85 -12.83
C PRO A 166 -18.03 -18.11 -11.46
N HIS A 167 -16.71 -18.28 -11.42
CA HIS A 167 -15.93 -18.54 -10.20
C HIS A 167 -15.19 -17.29 -9.70
N GLY A 168 -15.48 -16.12 -10.28
CA GLY A 168 -14.79 -14.88 -9.95
C GLY A 168 -14.92 -14.46 -8.50
N GLU A 169 -16.05 -14.75 -7.85
CA GLU A 169 -16.26 -14.47 -6.43
C GLU A 169 -15.26 -15.24 -5.54
N ALA A 170 -15.13 -16.54 -5.75
CA ALA A 170 -14.17 -17.38 -5.03
C ALA A 170 -12.71 -16.94 -5.26
N LEU A 171 -12.38 -16.48 -6.47
CA LEU A 171 -11.04 -15.93 -6.74
C LEU A 171 -10.83 -14.60 -5.99
N ARG A 172 -11.82 -13.71 -5.96
CA ARG A 172 -11.76 -12.39 -5.32
C ARG A 172 -11.83 -12.44 -3.79
N SER A 173 -12.37 -13.52 -3.23
CA SER A 173 -12.45 -13.76 -1.78
C SER A 173 -11.13 -14.30 -1.21
N THR A 174 -10.14 -14.60 -2.04
CA THR A 174 -8.79 -14.98 -1.60
C THR A 174 -7.83 -13.79 -1.64
N PRO A 175 -6.91 -13.67 -0.67
CA PRO A 175 -5.93 -12.61 -0.70
C PRO A 175 -4.87 -12.89 -1.77
N TYR A 176 -4.40 -11.81 -2.39
CA TYR A 176 -3.25 -11.81 -3.27
C TYR A 176 -2.16 -10.98 -2.65
N TRP A 177 -0.93 -11.44 -2.79
CA TRP A 177 0.23 -10.61 -2.58
C TRP A 177 0.59 -9.88 -3.86
N VAL A 178 0.69 -8.56 -3.78
CA VAL A 178 1.16 -7.70 -4.87
C VAL A 178 2.49 -7.08 -4.50
N THR A 179 3.46 -7.15 -5.41
CA THR A 179 4.69 -6.37 -5.31
C THR A 179 4.52 -5.12 -6.14
N VAL A 180 4.80 -3.96 -5.57
CA VAL A 180 4.69 -2.69 -6.29
C VAL A 180 6.02 -1.96 -6.29
N THR A 181 6.41 -1.44 -7.45
CA THR A 181 7.59 -0.61 -7.64
C THR A 181 7.16 0.65 -8.38
N ASP A 182 7.50 1.82 -7.84
CA ASP A 182 7.18 3.14 -8.41
C ASP A 182 5.69 3.28 -8.81
N GLY A 183 4.78 2.87 -7.91
CA GLY A 183 3.34 2.93 -8.15
C GLY A 183 2.79 1.96 -9.21
N THR A 184 3.58 0.99 -9.67
CA THR A 184 3.17 -0.04 -10.63
C THR A 184 3.30 -1.44 -10.03
N ILE A 185 2.28 -2.28 -10.21
CA ILE A 185 2.32 -3.68 -9.79
C ILE A 185 3.26 -4.45 -10.72
N THR A 186 4.31 -5.03 -10.14
CA THR A 186 5.37 -5.75 -10.87
C THR A 186 5.34 -7.26 -10.66
N ALA A 187 4.63 -7.77 -9.66
CA ALA A 187 4.37 -9.20 -9.48
C ALA A 187 3.09 -9.44 -8.67
N ILE A 188 2.42 -10.56 -8.95
CA ILE A 188 1.20 -10.98 -8.24
C ILE A 188 1.34 -12.45 -7.86
N SER A 189 0.99 -12.80 -6.62
CA SER A 189 0.90 -14.20 -6.19
C SER A 189 -0.33 -14.40 -5.32
N GLN A 190 -1.15 -15.40 -5.61
CA GLN A 190 -2.28 -15.75 -4.76
C GLN A 190 -1.78 -16.39 -3.45
N GLN A 191 -2.33 -15.98 -2.32
CA GLN A 191 -2.06 -16.61 -1.03
C GLN A 191 -2.94 -17.85 -0.89
N TYR A 192 -2.32 -18.98 -0.54
CA TYR A 192 -3.06 -20.17 -0.14
C TYR A 192 -3.70 -19.96 1.23
N VAL A 193 -4.99 -20.23 1.33
CA VAL A 193 -5.73 -20.21 2.59
C VAL A 193 -6.36 -21.60 2.75
N PRO A 194 -5.90 -22.41 3.73
CA PRO A 194 -6.37 -23.80 3.93
C PRO A 194 -7.81 -23.90 4.44
#